data_AF-A0A3Q7G040-F1
#
_entry.id   AF-A0A3Q7G040-F1
#
_cell.length_a   1.000
_cell.length_b   1.000
_cell.length_c   1.000
_cell.angle_alpha   90.00
_cell.angle_beta   90.00
_cell.angle_gamma   90.00
#
_symmetry.space_group_name_H-M   'P 1'
#
loop_
_entity.id
_entity.type
_entity.pdbx_description
1 polymer ?
#
loop_
_entity_poly.entity_id
_entity_poly.type
_entity_poly.pdbx_seq_one_letter_code
_entity_poly.pdbx_strand_id
1 'polypeptide(L)'
;MFGFSIRTGKQNASGSPSSKTGSPSSVGSPKTAGSTGSPKAEVGEIDTRAPFQSVRAAVSLFGDTGSSPQAKPTIKRSKTIEERVLEKESRLHLALRELDGFKEQIRSTETTKTHALRDLEKAKRTLQELTGKLETLCETKQAAIEATETAKARAIELEEQKSNKPPVGTDAWKQNVEAEREQYRTSSGELNSAKQELTNLRQDFDAALTAKLAAFQEAADAQHNAAINRERLGKLSKEVTTLRETLGQVKVASLQAQDEHEKLIQDKEVHLQSLKTAKEEAEEKIRALKEDPDSQLVTENLVEKLEVTNEAIHVLQEQLNNVRALDLDAYNKANEELNATKNMLKEIVAEESSLRGIVESLKQEAERVKGELNELNKKAEETESLVEKLKLELENSKKELETSISAKTQAEGDSNDLPSRIQQLTSEANQYTKEANEMKKNTELLKQDAQSAHEATKETEDKLKIALKEAEEAKAAEKLADEKIHNQSRNNKTDNSTDDNNDEKHSSSESSNGKIRLSIEEYEALKRKVEGIKNDADIKVATVMAQVETINANEKQANEKLEVLLKEKEDIKIATQEALKTTEMAEAAKLVVEGELQKWRIKEQEEEEVEIGESSNGNVEET
;
A
#
# COMPACT_ATOMS: atom_id res chain seq x y z
N MET A 1 25.85 -54.27 -35.34
CA MET A 1 24.67 -54.90 -35.99
C MET A 1 23.59 -54.91 -34.92
N PHE A 2 22.54 -54.10 -34.89
CA PHE A 2 21.62 -53.51 -35.87
C PHE A 2 21.48 -51.99 -35.53
N GLY A 3 21.10 -51.02 -36.38
CA GLY A 3 20.42 -51.01 -37.67
C GLY A 3 19.24 -50.02 -37.63
N PHE A 4 19.52 -48.73 -37.91
CA PHE A 4 18.65 -47.66 -38.43
C PHE A 4 17.18 -47.50 -37.96
N SER A 5 16.81 -46.27 -37.55
CA SER A 5 16.11 -45.34 -38.46
C SER A 5 15.90 -43.94 -37.87
N ILE A 6 16.35 -42.97 -38.66
CA ILE A 6 16.11 -41.54 -38.54
C ILE A 6 14.74 -41.25 -39.16
N ARG A 7 13.90 -40.45 -38.50
CA ARG A 7 12.81 -39.74 -39.19
C ARG A 7 12.83 -38.27 -38.79
N THR A 8 13.17 -37.46 -39.78
CA THR A 8 13.23 -36.00 -39.78
C THR A 8 11.82 -35.42 -39.83
N GLY A 9 11.54 -34.45 -38.96
CA GLY A 9 10.36 -33.59 -39.00
C GLY A 9 10.81 -32.15 -38.78
N LYS A 10 10.56 -31.29 -39.76
CA LYS A 10 11.10 -29.93 -39.91
C LYS A 10 9.98 -28.92 -39.60
N GLN A 11 10.38 -27.73 -39.13
CA GLN A 11 9.72 -26.41 -39.26
C GLN A 11 8.79 -25.89 -38.14
N ASN A 12 9.31 -24.84 -37.47
CA ASN A 12 8.72 -23.51 -37.15
C ASN A 12 9.02 -23.14 -35.68
N ALA A 13 10.07 -22.37 -35.39
CA ALA A 13 10.17 -20.91 -35.52
C ALA A 13 9.15 -20.15 -34.66
N SER A 14 9.58 -19.69 -33.48
CA SER A 14 9.67 -18.26 -33.11
C SER A 14 9.45 -18.06 -31.61
N GLY A 15 10.34 -17.28 -30.99
CA GLY A 15 9.97 -16.40 -29.87
C GLY A 15 10.10 -16.97 -28.46
N SER A 16 11.33 -17.00 -27.95
CA SER A 16 11.60 -16.56 -26.57
C SER A 16 11.22 -15.07 -26.39
N PRO A 17 11.33 -14.44 -25.20
CA PRO A 17 11.75 -14.98 -23.92
C PRO A 17 10.89 -14.56 -22.70
N SER A 18 11.07 -15.35 -21.64
CA SER A 18 11.40 -14.92 -20.27
C SER A 18 10.36 -14.08 -19.52
N SER A 19 9.84 -14.61 -18.41
CA SER A 19 10.46 -14.50 -17.06
C SER A 19 10.09 -13.17 -16.42
N LYS A 20 9.80 -13.05 -15.14
CA LYS A 20 10.23 -13.82 -13.98
C LYS A 20 9.38 -13.28 -12.82
N THR A 21 8.93 -14.16 -11.93
CA THR A 21 9.08 -14.05 -10.46
C THR A 21 8.99 -12.64 -9.85
N GLY A 22 8.15 -12.33 -8.89
CA GLY A 22 7.44 -13.15 -7.93
C GLY A 22 6.98 -12.26 -6.77
N SER A 23 5.95 -12.75 -6.08
CA SER A 23 5.65 -12.73 -4.63
C SER A 23 6.22 -11.61 -3.74
N PRO A 24 5.41 -11.05 -2.82
CA PRO A 24 4.76 -11.81 -1.73
C PRO A 24 3.24 -11.51 -1.59
N SER A 25 2.36 -12.51 -1.40
CA SER A 25 1.84 -12.99 -0.09
C SER A 25 1.70 -11.88 0.96
N SER A 26 0.59 -11.62 1.65
CA SER A 26 -0.54 -12.42 2.10
C SER A 26 -1.59 -11.38 2.53
N VAL A 27 -2.78 -11.30 1.93
CA VAL A 27 -4.00 -12.05 2.26
C VAL A 27 -4.44 -11.89 3.72
N GLY A 28 -5.60 -11.26 3.86
CA GLY A 28 -6.43 -11.14 5.05
C GLY A 28 -7.84 -10.72 4.62
N SER A 29 -8.54 -11.65 3.96
CA SER A 29 -9.97 -11.58 3.60
C SER A 29 -10.77 -12.46 4.60
N PRO A 30 -12.11 -12.59 4.49
CA PRO A 30 -13.13 -11.74 5.12
C PRO A 30 -14.10 -12.60 5.97
N LYS A 31 -15.14 -12.07 6.64
CA LYS A 31 -16.52 -11.97 6.10
C LYS A 31 -17.49 -11.51 7.23
N THR A 32 -18.24 -10.43 6.99
CA THR A 32 -19.72 -10.37 6.73
C THR A 32 -20.59 -10.33 8.01
N ALA A 33 -21.70 -9.61 8.12
CA ALA A 33 -22.64 -9.07 7.13
C ALA A 33 -23.50 -7.93 7.76
N GLY A 34 -24.13 -7.11 6.92
CA GLY A 34 -25.21 -6.19 7.32
C GLY A 34 -25.22 -4.91 6.47
N SER A 35 -25.59 -5.00 5.18
CA SER A 35 -26.92 -4.65 4.68
C SER A 35 -27.04 -3.21 4.16
N THR A 36 -27.28 -3.15 2.85
CA THR A 36 -28.13 -2.20 2.11
C THR A 36 -27.70 -0.74 1.95
N GLY A 37 -27.41 -0.38 0.69
CA GLY A 37 -27.70 0.94 0.13
C GLY A 37 -26.55 1.61 -0.61
N SER A 38 -26.42 1.38 -1.91
CA SER A 38 -25.81 2.38 -2.81
C SER A 38 -26.73 3.61 -2.88
N PRO A 39 -26.17 4.83 -2.94
CA PRO A 39 -26.22 5.57 -4.22
C PRO A 39 -24.86 6.21 -4.55
N LYS A 40 -24.41 6.09 -5.80
CA LYS A 40 -24.35 7.20 -6.77
C LYS A 40 -23.63 8.45 -6.27
N ALA A 41 -22.52 8.75 -6.95
CA ALA A 41 -21.87 10.05 -6.94
C ALA A 41 -22.91 11.17 -7.13
N GLU A 42 -23.06 12.01 -6.11
CA GLU A 42 -23.73 13.29 -6.23
C GLU A 42 -22.69 14.30 -6.68
N VAL A 43 -22.63 14.49 -8.00
CA VAL A 43 -22.15 15.72 -8.61
C VAL A 43 -22.95 16.84 -7.96
N GLY A 44 -22.27 17.79 -7.32
CA GLY A 44 -22.91 18.92 -6.66
C GLY A 44 -23.92 19.57 -7.60
N GLU A 45 -25.17 19.66 -7.14
CA GLU A 45 -26.22 20.41 -7.83
C GLU A 45 -25.75 21.85 -7.99
N ILE A 46 -25.44 22.23 -9.23
CA ILE A 46 -25.32 23.65 -9.59
C ILE A 46 -26.75 24.18 -9.55
N ASP A 47 -27.02 25.08 -8.61
CA ASP A 47 -28.24 25.89 -8.61
C ASP A 47 -28.31 26.66 -9.95
N THR A 48 -29.23 26.24 -10.81
CA THR A 48 -29.49 26.80 -12.15
C THR A 48 -30.72 27.73 -12.15
N ARG A 49 -31.17 28.21 -10.99
CA ARG A 49 -32.28 29.17 -10.95
C ARG A 49 -31.82 30.55 -11.40
N ALA A 50 -32.25 30.89 -12.63
CA ALA A 50 -32.26 32.19 -13.31
C ALA A 50 -31.00 33.06 -13.14
N PRO A 51 -30.09 33.07 -14.14
CA PRO A 51 -28.95 33.97 -14.13
C PRO A 51 -29.44 35.42 -14.28
N PHE A 52 -28.96 36.29 -13.39
CA PHE A 52 -28.87 37.76 -13.50
C PHE A 52 -29.86 38.41 -14.49
N GLN A 53 -30.82 39.19 -13.98
CA GLN A 53 -31.88 39.86 -14.79
C GLN A 53 -31.38 40.84 -15.87
N SER A 54 -30.06 41.06 -16.01
CA SER A 54 -29.50 41.63 -17.25
C SER A 54 -28.00 41.35 -17.35
N VAL A 55 -27.51 41.28 -18.59
CA VAL A 55 -26.07 41.22 -18.95
C VAL A 55 -25.26 42.36 -18.32
N ARG A 56 -25.93 43.46 -17.95
CA ARG A 56 -25.33 44.60 -17.25
C ARG A 56 -24.90 44.29 -15.81
N ALA A 57 -25.56 43.34 -15.14
CA ALA A 57 -25.23 42.95 -13.76
C ALA A 57 -24.01 42.02 -13.68
N ALA A 58 -23.83 41.14 -14.67
CA ALA A 58 -22.66 40.26 -14.74
C ALA A 58 -21.36 41.03 -15.06
N VAL A 59 -21.46 42.10 -15.85
CA VAL A 59 -20.30 42.96 -16.18
C VAL A 59 -19.84 43.79 -14.97
N SER A 60 -20.71 44.06 -13.99
CA SER A 60 -20.34 44.79 -12.77
C SER A 60 -19.66 43.93 -11.69
N LEU A 61 -19.68 42.59 -11.84
CA LEU A 61 -19.05 41.64 -10.91
C LEU A 61 -17.59 41.34 -11.27
N PHE A 62 -17.17 41.63 -12.51
CA PHE A 62 -15.83 41.33 -13.03
C PHE A 62 -15.12 42.48 -13.75
N GLY A 63 -15.73 43.67 -13.85
CA GLY A 63 -15.15 44.81 -14.57
C GLY A 63 -14.89 46.01 -13.67
N ASP A 64 -13.71 46.08 -13.04
CA ASP A 64 -13.08 47.36 -12.70
C ASP A 64 -11.55 47.22 -12.61
N THR A 65 -10.91 46.99 -13.77
CA THR A 65 -9.49 47.30 -13.98
C THR A 65 -9.32 47.98 -15.33
N GLY A 66 -8.86 49.23 -15.33
CA GLY A 66 -8.30 49.91 -16.51
C GLY A 66 -9.08 51.14 -17.00
N SER A 67 -8.64 52.32 -16.58
CA SER A 67 -9.00 53.63 -17.15
C SER A 67 -8.50 53.80 -18.59
N SER A 68 -9.29 54.49 -19.43
CA SER A 68 -8.81 55.39 -20.50
C SER A 68 -9.88 56.47 -20.78
N PRO A 69 -9.50 57.71 -21.16
CA PRO A 69 -10.20 58.92 -20.72
C PRO A 69 -11.14 59.48 -21.78
N GLN A 70 -12.38 59.79 -21.38
CA GLN A 70 -13.13 61.00 -21.73
C GLN A 70 -14.60 60.80 -21.35
N ALA A 71 -15.01 61.35 -20.21
CA ALA A 71 -16.34 61.92 -20.02
C ALA A 71 -16.44 62.59 -18.65
N LYS A 72 -17.15 63.72 -18.64
CA LYS A 72 -17.37 64.65 -17.53
C LYS A 72 -17.86 63.97 -16.23
N PRO A 73 -17.55 64.55 -15.06
CA PRO A 73 -17.73 63.88 -13.77
C PRO A 73 -19.22 63.77 -13.44
N THR A 74 -19.70 62.55 -13.24
CA THR A 74 -20.95 62.31 -12.53
C THR A 74 -20.59 62.03 -11.08
N ILE A 75 -21.07 62.88 -10.19
CA ILE A 75 -20.89 62.82 -8.73
C ILE A 75 -21.35 61.43 -8.25
N LYS A 76 -20.41 60.53 -7.97
CA LYS A 76 -20.71 59.30 -7.22
C LYS A 76 -20.82 59.70 -5.76
N ARG A 77 -22.04 59.68 -5.24
CA ARG A 77 -22.37 59.89 -3.83
C ARG A 77 -21.44 59.05 -2.96
N SER A 78 -20.83 59.69 -1.97
CA SER A 78 -20.17 59.00 -0.87
C SER A 78 -21.18 58.02 -0.23
N LYS A 79 -20.79 56.75 -0.10
CA LYS A 79 -21.59 55.76 0.62
C LYS A 79 -21.95 56.33 1.99
N THR A 80 -23.25 56.40 2.29
CA THR A 80 -23.74 56.95 3.55
C THR A 80 -23.25 56.08 4.71
N ILE A 81 -23.14 56.68 5.90
CA ILE A 81 -22.67 56.00 7.12
C ILE A 81 -23.50 54.72 7.37
N GLU A 82 -24.78 54.74 7.02
CA GLU A 82 -25.73 53.61 7.07
C GLU A 82 -25.31 52.42 6.22
N GLU A 83 -24.77 52.63 5.00
CA GLU A 83 -24.33 51.54 4.12
C GLU A 83 -23.08 50.83 4.67
N ARG A 84 -22.15 51.58 5.28
CA ARG A 84 -20.98 51.00 5.98
C ARG A 84 -21.36 50.30 7.27
N VAL A 85 -22.44 50.72 7.93
CA VAL A 85 -22.98 50.04 9.12
C VAL A 85 -23.61 48.72 8.71
N LEU A 86 -24.42 48.70 7.64
CA LEU A 86 -25.03 47.49 7.08
C LEU A 86 -23.99 46.44 6.62
N GLU A 87 -22.91 46.87 5.99
CA GLU A 87 -21.83 45.97 5.55
C GLU A 87 -21.07 45.35 6.74
N LYS A 88 -20.86 46.13 7.81
CA LYS A 88 -20.30 45.62 9.08
C LYS A 88 -21.25 44.69 9.81
N GLU A 89 -22.55 45.00 9.79
CA GLU A 89 -23.60 44.19 10.39
C GLU A 89 -23.77 42.85 9.66
N SER A 90 -23.69 42.85 8.33
CA SER A 90 -23.66 41.63 7.53
C SER A 90 -22.42 40.77 7.80
N ARG A 91 -21.25 41.39 7.99
CA ARG A 91 -20.04 40.67 8.41
C ARG A 91 -20.16 40.09 9.81
N LEU A 92 -20.78 40.83 10.74
CA LEU A 92 -21.05 40.34 12.09
C LEU A 92 -22.00 39.14 12.06
N HIS A 93 -23.03 39.16 11.23
CA HIS A 93 -23.95 38.02 11.05
C HIS A 93 -23.27 36.78 10.48
N LEU A 94 -22.35 36.94 9.52
CA LEU A 94 -21.54 35.83 9.00
C LEU A 94 -20.63 35.24 10.09
N ALA A 95 -19.95 36.10 10.85
CA ALA A 95 -19.09 35.66 11.96
C ALA A 95 -19.88 34.95 13.07
N LEU A 96 -21.11 35.42 13.37
CA LEU A 96 -22.01 34.74 14.32
C LEU A 96 -22.46 33.37 13.81
N ARG A 97 -22.75 33.24 12.51
CA ARG A 97 -23.10 31.94 11.89
C ARG A 97 -21.93 30.96 11.90
N GLU A 98 -20.72 31.41 11.59
CA GLU A 98 -19.50 30.60 11.68
C GLU A 98 -19.24 30.17 13.13
N LEU A 99 -19.40 31.07 14.10
CA LEU A 99 -19.29 30.78 15.52
C LEU A 99 -20.28 29.70 15.95
N ASP A 100 -21.54 29.78 15.50
CA ASP A 100 -22.54 28.76 15.80
C ASP A 100 -22.23 27.42 15.13
N GLY A 101 -21.66 27.42 13.92
CA GLY A 101 -21.12 26.22 13.27
C GLY A 101 -20.01 25.56 14.10
N PHE A 102 -19.06 26.33 14.63
CA PHE A 102 -18.03 25.81 15.52
C PHE A 102 -18.59 25.28 16.85
N LYS A 103 -19.62 25.93 17.42
CA LYS A 103 -20.31 25.42 18.62
C LYS A 103 -21.01 24.09 18.35
N GLU A 104 -21.66 23.94 17.19
CA GLU A 104 -22.29 22.69 16.76
C GLU A 104 -21.25 21.57 16.64
N GLN A 105 -20.11 21.87 16.02
CA GLN A 105 -19.01 20.93 15.86
C GLN A 105 -18.43 20.52 17.22
N ILE A 106 -18.21 21.47 18.14
CA ILE A 106 -17.78 21.16 19.51
C ILE A 106 -18.79 20.24 20.20
N ARG A 107 -20.09 20.56 20.15
CA ARG A 107 -21.14 19.71 20.73
C ARG A 107 -21.13 18.31 20.14
N SER A 108 -21.02 18.16 18.81
CA SER A 108 -20.95 16.85 18.16
C SER A 108 -19.73 16.04 18.64
N THR A 109 -18.55 16.65 18.67
CA THR A 109 -17.32 15.98 19.15
C THR A 109 -17.39 15.60 20.63
N GLU A 110 -18.02 16.43 21.46
CA GLU A 110 -18.25 16.15 22.87
C GLU A 110 -19.23 14.99 23.07
N THR A 111 -20.30 14.92 22.25
CA THR A 111 -21.21 13.76 22.26
C THR A 111 -20.52 12.48 21.81
N THR A 112 -19.68 12.52 20.78
CA THR A 112 -18.89 11.35 20.35
C THR A 112 -17.91 10.92 21.44
N LYS A 113 -17.23 11.86 22.09
CA LYS A 113 -16.31 11.57 23.21
C LYS A 113 -17.03 10.91 24.38
N THR A 114 -18.21 11.41 24.78
CA THR A 114 -18.99 10.81 25.87
C THR A 114 -19.50 9.41 25.52
N HIS A 115 -19.85 9.16 24.25
CA HIS A 115 -20.22 7.82 23.78
C HIS A 115 -19.02 6.85 23.86
N ALA A 116 -17.86 7.25 23.34
CA ALA A 116 -16.63 6.45 23.38
C ALA A 116 -16.20 6.13 24.83
N LEU A 117 -16.30 7.09 25.75
CA LEU A 117 -16.00 6.85 27.17
C LEU A 117 -16.95 5.85 27.80
N ARG A 118 -18.25 5.91 27.46
CA ARG A 118 -19.25 4.94 27.94
C ARG A 118 -18.93 3.53 27.45
N ASP A 119 -18.56 3.37 26.20
CA ASP A 119 -18.24 2.06 25.63
C ASP A 119 -16.92 1.50 26.16
N LEU A 120 -15.91 2.36 26.39
CA LEU A 120 -14.70 1.98 27.11
C LEU A 120 -15.01 1.46 28.52
N GLU A 121 -15.91 2.12 29.23
CA GLU A 121 -16.30 1.70 30.57
C GLU A 121 -17.08 0.38 30.56
N LYS A 122 -17.94 0.14 29.56
CA LYS A 122 -18.58 -1.16 29.35
C LYS A 122 -17.53 -2.25 29.08
N ALA A 123 -16.59 -2.00 28.19
CA ALA A 123 -15.52 -2.95 27.86
C ALA A 123 -14.64 -3.28 29.07
N LYS A 124 -14.38 -2.30 29.95
CA LYS A 124 -13.66 -2.54 31.21
C LYS A 124 -14.44 -3.44 32.17
N ARG A 125 -15.77 -3.23 32.29
CA ARG A 125 -16.63 -4.09 33.12
C ARG A 125 -16.67 -5.53 32.59
N THR A 126 -16.82 -5.72 31.28
CA THR A 126 -16.82 -7.05 30.67
C THR A 126 -15.48 -7.75 30.85
N LEU A 127 -14.36 -7.02 30.73
CA LEU A 127 -13.03 -7.57 30.98
C LEU A 127 -12.87 -8.02 32.44
N GLN A 128 -13.31 -7.22 33.41
CA GLN A 128 -13.30 -7.61 34.82
C GLN A 128 -14.17 -8.86 35.07
N GLU A 129 -15.35 -8.93 34.47
CA GLU A 129 -16.26 -10.08 34.62
C GLU A 129 -15.65 -11.36 34.04
N LEU A 130 -15.07 -11.29 32.83
CA LEU A 130 -14.37 -12.42 32.21
C LEU A 130 -13.13 -12.82 33.01
N THR A 131 -12.41 -11.85 33.59
CA THR A 131 -11.25 -12.13 34.45
C THR A 131 -11.67 -12.90 35.71
N GLY A 132 -12.76 -12.50 36.37
CA GLY A 132 -13.31 -13.23 37.51
C GLY A 132 -13.83 -14.63 37.15
N LYS A 133 -14.48 -14.79 35.99
CA LYS A 133 -14.88 -16.12 35.47
C LYS A 133 -13.66 -17.01 35.21
N LEU A 134 -12.57 -16.44 34.67
CA LEU A 134 -11.34 -17.19 34.44
C LEU A 134 -10.67 -17.62 35.76
N GLU A 135 -10.65 -16.75 36.76
CA GLU A 135 -10.07 -17.04 38.08
C GLU A 135 -10.85 -18.16 38.79
N THR A 136 -12.18 -18.06 38.83
CA THR A 136 -13.05 -19.12 39.38
C THR A 136 -12.93 -20.46 38.62
N LEU A 137 -12.77 -20.43 37.29
CA LEU A 137 -12.51 -21.64 36.50
C LEU A 137 -11.14 -22.26 36.85
N CYS A 138 -10.11 -21.43 37.02
CA CYS A 138 -8.80 -21.90 37.46
C CYS A 138 -8.86 -22.56 38.85
N GLU A 139 -9.57 -21.94 39.79
CA GLU A 139 -9.78 -22.48 41.15
C GLU A 139 -10.55 -23.80 41.13
N THR A 140 -11.64 -23.89 40.37
CA THR A 140 -12.44 -25.12 40.25
C THR A 140 -11.67 -26.24 39.57
N LYS A 141 -10.89 -25.94 38.53
CA LYS A 141 -9.97 -26.91 37.90
C LYS A 141 -8.93 -27.43 38.91
N GLN A 142 -8.35 -26.54 39.70
CA GLN A 142 -7.37 -26.92 40.73
C GLN A 142 -8.01 -27.81 41.80
N ALA A 143 -9.20 -27.47 42.28
CA ALA A 143 -9.97 -28.30 43.21
C ALA A 143 -10.32 -29.67 42.62
N ALA A 144 -10.67 -29.75 41.33
CA ALA A 144 -10.94 -31.01 40.65
C ALA A 144 -9.68 -31.89 40.55
N ILE A 145 -8.52 -31.29 40.28
CA ILE A 145 -7.23 -32.02 40.28
C ILE A 145 -6.97 -32.61 41.68
N GLU A 146 -7.08 -31.80 42.74
CA GLU A 146 -6.90 -32.25 44.11
C GLU A 146 -7.90 -33.34 44.52
N ALA A 147 -9.16 -33.23 44.08
CA ALA A 147 -10.18 -34.27 44.29
C ALA A 147 -9.81 -35.59 43.57
N THR A 148 -9.28 -35.53 42.35
CA THR A 148 -8.83 -36.74 41.64
C THR A 148 -7.57 -37.35 42.26
N GLU A 149 -6.66 -36.55 42.79
CA GLU A 149 -5.46 -37.04 43.47
C GLU A 149 -5.82 -37.69 44.81
N THR A 150 -6.73 -37.08 45.58
CA THR A 150 -7.23 -37.68 46.83
C THR A 150 -8.04 -38.96 46.58
N ALA A 151 -8.82 -39.03 45.50
CA ALA A 151 -9.50 -40.26 45.08
C ALA A 151 -8.51 -41.37 44.69
N LYS A 152 -7.45 -41.04 43.95
CA LYS A 152 -6.37 -41.98 43.61
C LYS A 152 -5.66 -42.49 44.87
N ALA A 153 -5.36 -41.61 45.83
CA ALA A 153 -4.75 -42.01 47.09
C ALA A 153 -5.66 -42.98 47.89
N ARG A 154 -6.97 -42.72 47.95
CA ARG A 154 -7.94 -43.62 48.59
C ARG A 154 -8.09 -44.96 47.86
N ALA A 155 -8.03 -44.97 46.52
CA ALA A 155 -8.09 -46.20 45.74
C ALA A 155 -6.89 -47.12 46.04
N ILE A 156 -5.69 -46.55 46.15
CA ILE A 156 -4.47 -47.26 46.56
C ILE A 156 -4.62 -47.83 47.97
N GLU A 157 -5.13 -47.03 48.92
CA GLU A 157 -5.37 -47.48 50.30
C GLU A 157 -6.42 -48.61 50.40
N LEU A 158 -7.50 -48.53 49.60
CA LEU A 158 -8.51 -49.59 49.52
C LEU A 158 -7.96 -50.86 48.88
N GLU A 159 -7.10 -50.76 47.87
CA GLU A 159 -6.43 -51.90 47.24
C GLU A 159 -5.49 -52.61 48.21
N GLU A 160 -4.78 -51.85 49.05
CA GLU A 160 -3.93 -52.35 50.13
C GLU A 160 -4.76 -53.01 51.26
N GLN A 161 -5.93 -52.43 51.61
CA GLN A 161 -6.88 -53.04 52.56
C GLN A 161 -7.54 -54.33 52.00
N LYS A 162 -7.76 -54.43 50.69
CA LYS A 162 -8.33 -55.59 50.01
C LYS A 162 -7.41 -56.81 50.03
N SER A 163 -6.10 -56.59 50.16
CA SER A 163 -5.12 -57.67 50.40
C SER A 163 -5.29 -58.37 51.75
N ASN A 164 -6.09 -57.82 52.69
CA ASN A 164 -6.11 -58.26 54.10
C ASN A 164 -7.50 -58.65 54.68
N LYS A 165 -8.52 -59.03 53.89
CA LYS A 165 -9.78 -59.58 54.48
C LYS A 165 -10.51 -60.62 53.61
N PRO A 166 -11.09 -61.69 54.21
CA PRO A 166 -11.80 -62.75 53.47
C PRO A 166 -13.25 -62.34 53.12
N PRO A 167 -13.93 -63.07 52.21
CA PRO A 167 -15.05 -62.56 51.43
C PRO A 167 -16.40 -62.75 52.14
N VAL A 168 -17.27 -61.74 52.07
CA VAL A 168 -18.69 -61.85 52.44
C VAL A 168 -19.55 -61.05 51.45
N GLY A 169 -20.59 -61.70 50.90
CA GLY A 169 -21.77 -61.05 50.29
C GLY A 169 -21.70 -60.77 48.79
N THR A 170 -22.21 -61.68 47.96
CA THR A 170 -22.18 -61.67 46.49
C THR A 170 -22.95 -60.50 45.82
N ASP A 171 -23.81 -59.79 46.56
CA ASP A 171 -24.60 -58.67 46.03
C ASP A 171 -24.00 -57.29 46.32
N ALA A 172 -23.29 -57.13 47.45
CA ALA A 172 -22.68 -55.85 47.83
C ALA A 172 -21.52 -55.45 46.90
N TRP A 173 -20.73 -56.43 46.42
CA TRP A 173 -19.63 -56.16 45.50
C TRP A 173 -20.11 -55.69 44.12
N LYS A 174 -21.22 -56.26 43.60
CA LYS A 174 -21.80 -55.83 42.32
C LYS A 174 -22.32 -54.40 42.39
N GLN A 175 -23.00 -54.05 43.49
CA GLN A 175 -23.49 -52.69 43.70
C GLN A 175 -22.34 -51.68 43.84
N ASN A 176 -21.23 -52.06 44.47
CA ASN A 176 -20.04 -51.22 44.56
C ASN A 176 -19.35 -51.02 43.19
N VAL A 177 -19.24 -52.08 42.38
CA VAL A 177 -18.69 -51.99 41.02
C VAL A 177 -19.56 -51.12 40.11
N GLU A 178 -20.89 -51.23 40.21
CA GLU A 178 -21.79 -50.39 39.43
C GLU A 178 -21.74 -48.91 39.89
N ALA A 179 -21.62 -48.66 41.20
CA ALA A 179 -21.44 -47.31 41.73
C ALA A 179 -20.11 -46.67 41.27
N GLU A 180 -19.00 -47.41 41.24
CA GLU A 180 -17.72 -46.93 40.71
C GLU A 180 -17.79 -46.64 39.20
N ARG A 181 -18.52 -47.45 38.43
CA ARG A 181 -18.75 -47.20 37.00
C ARG A 181 -19.56 -45.93 36.76
N GLU A 182 -20.59 -45.68 37.56
CA GLU A 182 -21.39 -44.46 37.46
C GLU A 182 -20.57 -43.22 37.83
N GLN A 183 -19.72 -43.32 38.86
CA GLN A 183 -18.78 -42.26 39.22
C GLN A 183 -17.78 -42.00 38.09
N TYR A 184 -17.20 -43.05 37.49
CA TYR A 184 -16.31 -42.90 36.34
C TYR A 184 -17.01 -42.26 35.14
N ARG A 185 -18.25 -42.67 34.84
CA ARG A 185 -19.06 -42.08 33.76
C ARG A 185 -19.29 -40.58 34.02
N THR A 186 -19.61 -40.22 35.25
CA THR A 186 -19.82 -38.83 35.68
C THR A 186 -18.53 -38.01 35.54
N SER A 187 -17.42 -38.49 36.12
CA SER A 187 -16.12 -37.81 36.03
C SER A 187 -15.59 -37.72 34.59
N SER A 188 -15.84 -38.72 33.75
CA SER A 188 -15.48 -38.66 32.33
C SER A 188 -16.33 -37.64 31.57
N GLY A 189 -17.61 -37.49 31.92
CA GLY A 189 -18.49 -36.46 31.38
C GLY A 189 -18.00 -35.05 31.74
N GLU A 190 -17.70 -34.82 33.02
CA GLU A 190 -17.14 -33.56 33.52
C GLU A 190 -15.81 -33.20 32.83
N LEU A 191 -14.91 -34.18 32.66
CA LEU A 191 -13.66 -33.99 31.94
C LEU A 191 -13.88 -33.57 30.48
N ASN A 192 -14.87 -34.14 29.81
CA ASN A 192 -15.19 -33.78 28.43
C ASN A 192 -15.78 -32.36 28.35
N SER A 193 -16.68 -31.99 29.27
CA SER A 193 -17.19 -30.62 29.38
C SER A 193 -16.07 -29.60 29.63
N ALA A 194 -15.16 -29.90 30.57
CA ALA A 194 -14.01 -29.04 30.86
C ALA A 194 -13.04 -28.90 29.66
N LYS A 195 -12.85 -29.96 28.86
CA LYS A 195 -12.07 -29.90 27.61
C LYS A 195 -12.76 -29.03 26.55
N GLN A 196 -14.08 -29.08 26.45
CA GLN A 196 -14.84 -28.25 25.54
C GLN A 196 -14.75 -26.77 25.95
N GLU A 197 -14.94 -26.46 27.24
CA GLU A 197 -14.77 -25.11 27.79
C GLU A 197 -13.36 -24.57 27.56
N LEU A 198 -12.31 -25.38 27.75
CA LEU A 198 -10.94 -24.98 27.46
C LEU A 198 -10.73 -24.65 25.97
N THR A 199 -11.39 -25.39 25.09
CA THR A 199 -11.31 -25.14 23.64
C THR A 199 -12.02 -23.83 23.28
N ASN A 200 -13.20 -23.59 23.84
CA ASN A 200 -13.93 -22.33 23.66
C ASN A 200 -13.12 -21.13 24.18
N LEU A 201 -12.52 -21.25 25.37
CA LEU A 201 -11.70 -20.19 25.96
C LEU A 201 -10.46 -19.86 25.10
N ARG A 202 -9.85 -20.87 24.47
CA ARG A 202 -8.74 -20.66 23.53
C ARG A 202 -9.19 -19.86 22.32
N GLN A 203 -10.36 -20.20 21.74
CA GLN A 203 -10.93 -19.46 20.62
C GLN A 203 -11.27 -18.01 21.01
N ASP A 204 -11.86 -17.81 22.18
CA ASP A 204 -12.18 -16.47 22.70
C ASP A 204 -10.91 -15.65 22.95
N PHE A 205 -9.85 -16.27 23.46
CA PHE A 205 -8.55 -15.61 23.64
C PHE A 205 -7.93 -15.19 22.30
N ASP A 206 -7.94 -16.07 21.30
CA ASP A 206 -7.43 -15.76 19.95
C ASP A 206 -8.25 -14.65 19.27
N ALA A 207 -9.57 -14.66 19.43
CA ALA A 207 -10.46 -13.61 18.96
C ALA A 207 -10.17 -12.27 19.67
N ALA A 208 -10.00 -12.29 20.99
CA ALA A 208 -9.66 -11.09 21.77
C ALA A 208 -8.28 -10.53 21.40
N LEU A 209 -7.30 -11.40 21.14
CA LEU A 209 -5.96 -11.00 20.70
C LEU A 209 -6.01 -10.35 19.30
N THR A 210 -6.79 -10.93 18.39
CA THR A 210 -7.03 -10.36 17.05
C THR A 210 -7.71 -9.00 17.14
N ALA A 211 -8.76 -8.87 17.96
CA ALA A 211 -9.45 -7.60 18.18
C ALA A 211 -8.54 -6.53 18.81
N LYS A 212 -7.66 -6.92 19.74
CA LYS A 212 -6.67 -6.02 20.35
C LYS A 212 -5.67 -5.50 19.32
N LEU A 213 -5.18 -6.35 18.44
CA LEU A 213 -4.27 -5.96 17.36
C LEU A 213 -4.96 -5.00 16.39
N ALA A 214 -6.20 -5.28 16.00
CA ALA A 214 -6.99 -4.38 15.14
C ALA A 214 -7.21 -3.00 15.80
N ALA A 215 -7.56 -2.97 17.09
CA ALA A 215 -7.74 -1.72 17.82
C ALA A 215 -6.44 -0.90 17.94
N PHE A 216 -5.27 -1.56 18.04
CA PHE A 216 -3.98 -0.86 18.01
C PHE A 216 -3.67 -0.27 16.64
N GLN A 217 -3.96 -1.00 15.55
CA GLN A 217 -3.82 -0.49 14.19
C GLN A 217 -4.69 0.76 13.98
N GLU A 218 -5.98 0.68 14.35
CA GLU A 218 -6.92 1.79 14.23
C GLU A 218 -6.51 3.01 15.07
N ALA A 219 -6.00 2.79 16.28
CA ALA A 219 -5.48 3.86 17.12
C ALA A 219 -4.23 4.54 16.51
N ALA A 220 -3.33 3.76 15.90
CA ALA A 220 -2.16 4.28 15.22
C ALA A 220 -2.56 5.11 13.98
N ASP A 221 -3.51 4.63 13.18
CA ASP A 221 -4.04 5.33 12.01
C ASP A 221 -4.74 6.64 12.43
N ALA A 222 -5.54 6.61 13.50
CA ALA A 222 -6.18 7.80 14.04
C ALA A 222 -5.15 8.83 14.54
N GLN A 223 -4.07 8.37 15.19
CA GLN A 223 -2.98 9.25 15.63
C GLN A 223 -2.22 9.87 14.46
N HIS A 224 -1.94 9.10 13.40
CA HIS A 224 -1.31 9.59 12.19
C HIS A 224 -2.16 10.65 11.50
N ASN A 225 -3.46 10.40 11.35
CA ASN A 225 -4.42 11.36 10.80
C ASN A 225 -4.50 12.64 11.64
N ALA A 226 -4.49 12.53 12.97
CA ALA A 226 -4.47 13.68 13.86
C ALA A 226 -3.17 14.50 13.71
N ALA A 227 -2.03 13.85 13.51
CA ALA A 227 -0.75 14.53 13.26
C ALA A 227 -0.76 15.31 11.95
N ILE A 228 -1.24 14.71 10.86
CA ILE A 228 -1.40 15.38 9.55
C ILE A 228 -2.32 16.60 9.67
N ASN A 229 -3.47 16.44 10.34
CA ASN A 229 -4.42 17.54 10.53
C ASN A 229 -3.83 18.67 11.39
N ARG A 230 -3.02 18.34 12.40
CA ARG A 230 -2.30 19.33 13.21
C ARG A 230 -1.30 20.13 12.36
N GLU A 231 -0.56 19.47 11.46
CA GLU A 231 0.37 20.14 10.55
C GLU A 231 -0.39 21.07 9.59
N ARG A 232 -1.48 20.59 8.98
CA ARG A 232 -2.35 21.40 8.11
C ARG A 232 -2.90 22.62 8.82
N LEU A 233 -3.39 22.46 10.05
CA LEU A 233 -3.85 23.57 10.89
C LEU A 233 -2.71 24.56 11.17
N GLY A 234 -1.49 24.07 11.41
CA GLY A 234 -0.31 24.92 11.58
C GLY A 234 0.03 25.75 10.33
N LYS A 235 -0.07 25.15 9.14
CA LYS A 235 0.12 25.86 7.85
C LYS A 235 -0.96 26.93 7.64
N LEU A 236 -2.22 26.56 7.80
CA LEU A 236 -3.35 27.48 7.65
C LEU A 236 -3.28 28.63 8.66
N SER A 237 -2.87 28.37 9.90
CA SER A 237 -2.67 29.42 10.91
C SER A 237 -1.59 30.42 10.48
N LYS A 238 -0.50 29.96 9.85
CA LYS A 238 0.55 30.85 9.34
C LYS A 238 0.02 31.71 8.18
N GLU A 239 -0.71 31.12 7.26
CA GLU A 239 -1.36 31.85 6.15
C GLU A 239 -2.37 32.89 6.66
N VAL A 240 -3.16 32.55 7.67
CA VAL A 240 -4.09 33.51 8.30
C VAL A 240 -3.32 34.66 8.97
N THR A 241 -2.17 34.40 9.60
CA THR A 241 -1.36 35.47 10.19
C THR A 241 -0.76 36.39 9.13
N THR A 242 -0.24 35.86 8.02
CA THR A 242 0.33 36.68 6.93
C THR A 242 -0.76 37.48 6.21
N LEU A 243 -1.95 36.90 6.00
CA LEU A 243 -3.10 37.62 5.45
C LEU A 243 -3.58 38.75 6.37
N ARG A 244 -3.58 38.54 7.69
CA ARG A 244 -3.90 39.60 8.66
C ARG A 244 -2.87 40.72 8.66
N GLU A 245 -1.59 40.38 8.56
CA GLU A 245 -0.51 41.36 8.49
C GLU A 245 -0.58 42.21 7.21
N THR A 246 -0.71 41.57 6.05
CA THR A 246 -0.87 42.26 4.76
C THR A 246 -2.13 43.12 4.72
N LEU A 247 -3.26 42.64 5.26
CA LEU A 247 -4.47 43.47 5.42
C LEU A 247 -4.21 44.69 6.31
N GLY A 248 -3.44 44.53 7.39
CA GLY A 248 -3.00 45.62 8.25
C GLY A 248 -2.19 46.67 7.47
N GLN A 249 -1.20 46.21 6.69
CA GLN A 249 -0.37 47.08 5.84
C GLN A 249 -1.19 47.83 4.80
N VAL A 250 -2.10 47.16 4.08
CA VAL A 250 -3.00 47.78 3.09
C VAL A 250 -3.87 48.84 3.75
N LYS A 251 -4.39 48.59 4.96
CA LYS A 251 -5.20 49.57 5.68
C LYS A 251 -4.39 50.81 6.07
N VAL A 252 -3.14 50.65 6.50
CA VAL A 252 -2.24 51.78 6.80
C VAL A 252 -1.94 52.58 5.53
N ALA A 253 -1.57 51.91 4.44
CA ALA A 253 -1.30 52.56 3.15
C ALA A 253 -2.53 53.32 2.62
N SER A 254 -3.73 52.76 2.76
CA SER A 254 -4.97 53.43 2.37
C SER A 254 -5.25 54.68 3.20
N LEU A 255 -4.96 54.67 4.51
CA LEU A 255 -5.12 55.85 5.36
C LEU A 255 -4.07 56.92 5.03
N GLN A 256 -2.83 56.54 4.75
CA GLN A 256 -1.78 57.45 4.31
C GLN A 256 -2.13 58.11 2.98
N ALA A 257 -2.57 57.34 1.98
CA ALA A 257 -3.00 57.88 0.69
C ALA A 257 -4.20 58.85 0.85
N GLN A 258 -5.10 58.59 1.79
CA GLN A 258 -6.22 59.50 2.08
C GLN A 258 -5.75 60.82 2.72
N ASP A 259 -4.81 60.76 3.68
CA ASP A 259 -4.21 61.95 4.33
C ASP A 259 -3.42 62.80 3.31
N GLU A 260 -2.63 62.16 2.45
CA GLU A 260 -1.91 62.83 1.36
C GLU A 260 -2.86 63.50 0.36
N HIS A 261 -3.95 62.83 0.00
CA HIS A 261 -4.98 63.40 -0.87
C HIS A 261 -5.66 64.61 -0.23
N GLU A 262 -5.93 64.58 1.07
CA GLU A 262 -6.52 65.70 1.80
C GLU A 262 -5.57 66.90 1.89
N LYS A 263 -4.28 66.66 2.16
CA LYS A 263 -3.23 67.70 2.08
C LYS A 263 -3.13 68.32 0.69
N LEU A 264 -3.14 67.49 -0.36
CA LEU A 264 -3.06 67.97 -1.74
C LEU A 264 -4.29 68.83 -2.14
N ILE A 265 -5.48 68.53 -1.61
CA ILE A 265 -6.65 69.39 -1.77
C ILE A 265 -6.44 70.73 -1.06
N GLN A 266 -5.94 70.72 0.17
CA GLN A 266 -5.66 71.95 0.92
C GLN A 266 -4.63 72.83 0.21
N ASP A 267 -3.54 72.25 -0.29
CA ASP A 267 -2.51 72.97 -1.05
C ASP A 267 -3.08 73.59 -2.34
N LYS A 268 -3.94 72.85 -3.06
CA LYS A 268 -4.65 73.36 -4.24
C LYS A 268 -5.57 74.54 -3.91
N GLU A 269 -6.27 74.47 -2.79
CA GLU A 269 -7.16 75.55 -2.33
C GLU A 269 -6.37 76.80 -1.97
N VAL A 270 -5.27 76.66 -1.22
CA VAL A 270 -4.36 77.77 -0.90
C VAL A 270 -3.79 78.40 -2.17
N HIS A 271 -3.36 77.58 -3.14
CA HIS A 271 -2.83 78.09 -4.39
C HIS A 271 -3.89 78.82 -5.24
N LEU A 272 -5.12 78.29 -5.30
CA LEU A 272 -6.24 78.96 -5.96
C LEU A 272 -6.57 80.31 -5.31
N GLN A 273 -6.55 80.40 -3.99
CA GLN A 273 -6.75 81.66 -3.27
C GLN A 273 -5.65 82.67 -3.59
N SER A 274 -4.39 82.24 -3.59
CA SER A 274 -3.25 83.09 -3.99
C SER A 274 -3.35 83.57 -5.45
N LEU A 275 -3.75 82.70 -6.38
CA LEU A 275 -3.99 83.09 -7.77
C LEU A 275 -5.15 84.06 -7.90
N LYS A 276 -6.20 83.88 -7.11
CA LYS A 276 -7.36 84.78 -7.08
C LYS A 276 -6.96 86.17 -6.59
N THR A 277 -6.21 86.28 -5.49
CA THR A 277 -5.71 87.57 -4.99
C THR A 277 -4.77 88.23 -6.00
N ALA A 278 -3.84 87.48 -6.60
CA ALA A 278 -2.93 87.99 -7.63
C ALA A 278 -3.69 88.50 -8.87
N LYS A 279 -4.77 87.81 -9.27
CA LYS A 279 -5.67 88.25 -10.35
C LYS A 279 -6.38 89.56 -9.98
N GLU A 280 -6.97 89.65 -8.79
CA GLU A 280 -7.67 90.86 -8.33
C GLU A 280 -6.71 92.07 -8.29
N GLU A 281 -5.48 91.89 -7.78
CA GLU A 281 -4.43 92.92 -7.80
C GLU A 281 -4.02 93.34 -9.23
N ALA A 282 -3.91 92.39 -10.16
CA ALA A 282 -3.57 92.69 -11.55
C ALA A 282 -4.70 93.46 -12.26
N GLU A 283 -5.95 93.09 -12.01
CA GLU A 283 -7.12 93.80 -12.54
C GLU A 283 -7.21 95.23 -11.98
N GLU A 284 -6.86 95.44 -10.71
CA GLU A 284 -6.79 96.76 -10.09
C GLU A 284 -5.68 97.61 -10.71
N LYS A 285 -4.47 97.05 -10.90
CA LYS A 285 -3.36 97.72 -11.60
C LYS A 285 -3.72 98.10 -13.03
N ILE A 286 -4.39 97.22 -13.78
CA ILE A 286 -4.85 97.50 -15.15
C ILE A 286 -5.90 98.62 -15.16
N ARG A 287 -6.78 98.67 -14.16
CA ARG A 287 -7.78 99.73 -14.02
C ARG A 287 -7.11 101.08 -13.75
N ALA A 288 -6.14 101.11 -12.83
CA ALA A 288 -5.34 102.30 -12.55
C ALA A 288 -4.58 102.80 -13.80
N LEU A 289 -3.96 101.90 -14.57
CA LEU A 289 -3.24 102.24 -15.80
C LEU A 289 -4.16 102.71 -16.94
N LYS A 290 -5.44 102.32 -16.95
CA LYS A 290 -6.43 102.82 -17.92
C LYS A 290 -6.98 104.20 -17.58
N GLU A 291 -6.85 104.64 -16.33
CA GLU A 291 -7.29 105.95 -15.86
C GLU A 291 -6.19 107.01 -15.96
N ASP A 292 -4.96 106.63 -16.28
CA ASP A 292 -3.79 107.53 -16.32
C ASP A 292 -3.57 108.17 -17.72
N PRO A 293 -3.63 109.51 -17.87
CA PRO A 293 -3.62 110.17 -19.20
C PRO A 293 -2.26 110.25 -19.91
N ASP A 294 -1.13 109.89 -19.29
CA ASP A 294 0.23 110.11 -19.83
C ASP A 294 0.98 108.80 -20.14
N SER A 295 0.38 107.94 -20.98
CA SER A 295 0.96 106.63 -21.36
C SER A 295 1.95 106.72 -22.53
N GLN A 296 3.02 107.53 -22.40
CA GLN A 296 4.12 107.56 -23.37
C GLN A 296 5.51 107.28 -22.75
N LEU A 297 5.62 107.27 -21.42
CA LEU A 297 6.77 106.74 -20.66
C LEU A 297 6.60 105.27 -20.23
N VAL A 298 5.40 104.71 -20.40
CA VAL A 298 5.02 103.34 -19.98
C VAL A 298 5.59 102.27 -20.92
N THR A 299 5.98 102.64 -22.14
CA THR A 299 6.46 101.72 -23.19
C THR A 299 7.82 101.10 -22.89
N GLU A 300 8.76 101.81 -22.25
CA GLU A 300 10.07 101.22 -21.89
C GLU A 300 9.98 100.27 -20.69
N ASN A 301 9.18 100.61 -19.66
CA ASN A 301 8.94 99.74 -18.50
C ASN A 301 8.15 98.47 -18.88
N LEU A 302 7.27 98.56 -19.89
CA LEU A 302 6.57 97.42 -20.46
C LEU A 302 7.51 96.46 -21.21
N VAL A 303 8.51 96.98 -21.92
CA VAL A 303 9.49 96.15 -22.64
C VAL A 303 10.36 95.38 -21.66
N GLU A 304 10.85 96.02 -20.60
CA GLU A 304 11.66 95.36 -19.57
C GLU A 304 10.85 94.29 -18.79
N LYS A 305 9.57 94.56 -18.49
CA LYS A 305 8.65 93.56 -17.94
C LYS A 305 8.37 92.42 -18.91
N LEU A 306 8.26 92.70 -20.21
CA LEU A 306 8.04 91.68 -21.23
C LEU A 306 9.24 90.73 -21.30
N GLU A 307 10.46 91.26 -21.25
CA GLU A 307 11.70 90.47 -21.23
C GLU A 307 11.79 89.57 -19.99
N VAL A 308 11.49 90.10 -18.79
CA VAL A 308 11.41 89.30 -17.55
C VAL A 308 10.34 88.21 -17.64
N THR A 309 9.16 88.52 -18.21
CA THR A 309 8.11 87.49 -18.40
C THR A 309 8.50 86.44 -19.43
N ASN A 310 9.26 86.81 -20.46
CA ASN A 310 9.70 85.89 -21.50
C ASN A 310 10.76 84.92 -20.96
N GLU A 311 11.67 85.40 -20.10
CA GLU A 311 12.63 84.56 -19.38
C GLU A 311 11.93 83.59 -18.42
N ALA A 312 10.90 84.06 -17.68
CA ALA A 312 10.10 83.20 -16.81
C ALA A 312 9.32 82.13 -17.60
N ILE A 313 8.79 82.46 -18.78
CA ILE A 313 8.16 81.50 -19.70
C ILE A 313 9.18 80.46 -20.17
N HIS A 314 10.41 80.88 -20.48
CA HIS A 314 11.48 79.97 -20.91
C HIS A 314 11.84 78.96 -19.80
N VAL A 315 11.99 79.42 -18.55
CA VAL A 315 12.22 78.54 -17.39
C VAL A 315 11.06 77.56 -17.19
N LEU A 316 9.81 78.02 -17.29
CA LEU A 316 8.64 77.14 -17.18
C LEU A 316 8.58 76.10 -18.32
N GLN A 317 8.96 76.48 -19.54
CA GLN A 317 9.06 75.56 -20.67
C GLN A 317 10.15 74.51 -20.45
N GLU A 318 11.30 74.90 -19.91
CA GLU A 318 12.39 73.99 -19.56
C GLU A 318 11.99 73.02 -18.45
N GLN A 319 11.35 73.51 -17.38
CA GLN A 319 10.81 72.66 -16.30
C GLN A 319 9.75 71.69 -16.83
N LEU A 320 8.85 72.13 -17.71
CA LEU A 320 7.83 71.28 -18.33
C LEU A 320 8.47 70.18 -19.20
N ASN A 321 9.51 70.53 -19.97
CA ASN A 321 10.23 69.56 -20.79
C ASN A 321 10.98 68.54 -19.92
N ASN A 322 11.54 68.96 -18.80
CA ASN A 322 12.21 68.07 -17.86
C ASN A 322 11.22 67.10 -17.18
N VAL A 323 10.07 67.59 -16.71
CA VAL A 323 9.01 66.73 -16.15
C VAL A 323 8.51 65.73 -17.19
N ARG A 324 8.29 66.16 -18.44
CA ARG A 324 7.90 65.26 -19.53
C ARG A 324 8.94 64.19 -19.82
N ALA A 325 10.23 64.53 -19.74
CA ALA A 325 11.31 63.55 -19.93
C ALA A 325 11.32 62.51 -18.80
N LEU A 326 11.17 62.95 -17.54
CA LEU A 326 11.07 62.06 -16.39
C LEU A 326 9.83 61.16 -16.44
N ASP A 327 8.67 61.71 -16.80
CA ASP A 327 7.43 60.95 -16.98
C ASP A 327 7.57 59.90 -18.09
N LEU A 328 8.22 60.25 -19.20
CA LEU A 328 8.47 59.33 -20.31
C LEU A 328 9.44 58.20 -19.91
N ASP A 329 10.48 58.51 -19.14
CA ASP A 329 11.43 57.52 -18.63
C ASP A 329 10.75 56.56 -17.63
N ALA A 330 9.95 57.10 -16.71
CA ALA A 330 9.13 56.30 -15.78
C ALA A 330 8.14 55.40 -16.53
N TYR A 331 7.49 55.91 -17.58
CA TYR A 331 6.62 55.13 -18.45
C TYR A 331 7.36 54.00 -19.16
N ASN A 332 8.52 54.28 -19.75
CA ASN A 332 9.33 53.28 -20.43
C ASN A 332 9.78 52.17 -19.46
N LYS A 333 10.25 52.54 -18.27
CA LYS A 333 10.64 51.59 -17.23
C LYS A 333 9.48 50.71 -16.77
N ALA A 334 8.31 51.30 -16.51
CA ALA A 334 7.11 50.55 -16.16
C ALA A 334 6.68 49.59 -17.29
N ASN A 335 6.85 50.00 -18.55
CA ASN A 335 6.55 49.16 -19.71
C ASN A 335 7.57 48.01 -19.89
N GLU A 336 8.85 48.23 -19.58
CA GLU A 336 9.86 47.17 -19.55
C GLU A 336 9.56 46.14 -18.47
N GLU A 337 9.22 46.59 -17.25
CA GLU A 337 8.79 45.71 -16.15
C GLU A 337 7.51 44.92 -16.50
N LEU A 338 6.54 45.57 -17.15
CA LEU A 338 5.33 44.92 -17.65
C LEU A 338 5.65 43.84 -18.70
N ASN A 339 6.57 44.12 -19.62
CA ASN A 339 6.97 43.13 -20.62
C ASN A 339 7.76 41.97 -20.01
N ALA A 340 8.62 42.24 -19.02
CA ALA A 340 9.35 41.21 -18.29
C ALA A 340 8.39 40.28 -17.53
N THR A 341 7.44 40.84 -16.77
CA THR A 341 6.42 40.06 -16.04
C THR A 341 5.50 39.27 -16.99
N LYS A 342 5.14 39.87 -18.14
CA LYS A 342 4.38 39.17 -19.19
C LYS A 342 5.13 37.96 -19.77
N ASN A 343 6.44 38.07 -19.95
CA ASN A 343 7.26 36.96 -20.44
C ASN A 343 7.42 35.87 -19.39
N MET A 344 7.66 36.22 -18.11
CA MET A 344 7.67 35.24 -17.01
C MET A 344 6.34 34.52 -16.90
N LEU A 345 5.21 35.23 -17.04
CA LEU A 345 3.89 34.61 -17.01
C LEU A 345 3.70 33.58 -18.15
N LYS A 346 4.19 33.88 -19.37
CA LYS A 346 4.15 32.91 -20.48
C LYS A 346 4.97 31.65 -20.18
N GLU A 347 6.12 31.81 -19.54
CA GLU A 347 6.98 30.68 -19.14
C GLU A 347 6.29 29.82 -18.08
N ILE A 348 5.69 30.44 -17.06
CA ILE A 348 4.89 29.74 -16.03
C ILE A 348 3.72 28.99 -16.67
N VAL A 349 3.00 29.59 -17.62
CA VAL A 349 1.90 28.92 -18.34
C VAL A 349 2.40 27.73 -19.17
N ALA A 350 3.58 27.83 -19.80
CA ALA A 350 4.18 26.72 -20.52
C ALA A 350 4.59 25.58 -19.55
N GLU A 351 5.18 25.91 -18.40
CA GLU A 351 5.52 24.93 -17.37
C GLU A 351 4.26 24.26 -16.79
N GLU A 352 3.20 25.02 -16.49
CA GLU A 352 1.91 24.50 -16.04
C GLU A 352 1.34 23.50 -17.06
N SER A 353 1.43 23.80 -18.35
CA SER A 353 0.96 22.90 -19.41
C SER A 353 1.76 21.60 -19.46
N SER A 354 3.08 21.66 -19.24
CA SER A 354 3.96 20.50 -19.16
C SER A 354 3.65 19.63 -17.94
N LEU A 355 3.54 20.25 -16.76
CA LEU A 355 3.19 19.58 -15.50
C LEU A 355 1.81 18.92 -15.59
N ARG A 356 0.83 19.60 -16.19
CA ARG A 356 -0.51 19.04 -16.46
C ARG A 356 -0.42 17.79 -17.34
N GLY A 357 0.44 17.79 -18.35
CA GLY A 357 0.70 16.62 -19.19
C GLY A 357 1.28 15.44 -18.41
N ILE A 358 2.26 15.69 -17.53
CA ILE A 358 2.85 14.66 -16.65
C ILE A 358 1.80 14.09 -15.69
N VAL A 359 0.97 14.96 -15.09
CA VAL A 359 -0.10 14.53 -14.17
C VAL A 359 -1.12 13.65 -14.89
N GLU A 360 -1.52 14.00 -16.12
CA GLU A 360 -2.46 13.18 -16.89
C GLU A 360 -1.83 11.82 -17.28
N SER A 361 -0.54 11.79 -17.63
CA SER A 361 0.18 10.55 -17.88
C SER A 361 0.26 9.66 -16.64
N LEU A 362 0.55 10.23 -15.47
CA LEU A 362 0.59 9.50 -14.20
C LEU A 362 -0.79 8.98 -13.79
N LYS A 363 -1.85 9.73 -14.09
CA LYS A 363 -3.23 9.31 -13.84
C LYS A 363 -3.63 8.13 -14.72
N GLN A 364 -3.27 8.16 -16.00
CA GLN A 364 -3.49 7.03 -16.91
C GLN A 364 -2.74 5.78 -16.45
N GLU A 365 -1.49 5.95 -15.99
CA GLU A 365 -0.69 4.87 -15.43
C GLU A 365 -1.31 4.28 -14.15
N ALA A 366 -1.85 5.12 -13.25
CA ALA A 366 -2.54 4.67 -12.05
C ALA A 366 -3.81 3.86 -12.38
N GLU A 367 -4.61 4.31 -13.36
CA GLU A 367 -5.78 3.54 -13.82
C GLU A 367 -5.38 2.23 -14.51
N ARG A 368 -4.28 2.21 -15.26
CA ARG A 368 -3.72 0.98 -15.85
C ARG A 368 -3.33 -0.04 -14.77
N VAL A 369 -2.54 0.38 -13.78
CA VAL A 369 -2.12 -0.48 -12.67
C VAL A 369 -3.31 -0.99 -11.86
N LYS A 370 -4.33 -0.15 -11.65
CA LYS A 370 -5.59 -0.56 -11.01
C LYS A 370 -6.33 -1.62 -11.82
N GLY A 371 -6.36 -1.50 -13.15
CA GLY A 371 -6.87 -2.53 -14.05
C GLY A 371 -6.13 -3.85 -13.90
N GLU A 372 -4.80 -3.81 -13.92
CA GLU A 372 -3.94 -5.00 -13.74
C GLU A 372 -4.15 -5.68 -12.38
N LEU A 373 -4.34 -4.89 -11.31
CA LEU A 373 -4.65 -5.42 -9.97
C LEU A 373 -5.99 -6.16 -9.98
N ASN A 374 -7.03 -5.59 -10.58
CA ASN A 374 -8.34 -6.24 -10.67
C ASN A 374 -8.27 -7.57 -11.46
N GLU A 375 -7.50 -7.62 -12.54
CA GLU A 375 -7.26 -8.85 -13.30
C GLU A 375 -6.52 -9.90 -12.48
N LEU A 376 -5.48 -9.49 -11.73
CA LEU A 376 -4.72 -10.38 -10.86
C LEU A 376 -5.59 -10.92 -9.72
N ASN A 377 -6.44 -10.08 -9.13
CA ASN A 377 -7.37 -10.49 -8.07
C ASN A 377 -8.38 -11.52 -8.58
N LYS A 378 -8.95 -11.32 -9.78
CA LYS A 378 -9.83 -12.31 -10.41
C LYS A 378 -9.12 -13.65 -10.60
N LYS A 379 -7.88 -13.64 -11.09
CA LYS A 379 -7.07 -14.87 -11.21
C LYS A 379 -6.78 -15.51 -9.85
N ALA A 380 -6.54 -14.72 -8.81
CA ALA A 380 -6.32 -15.22 -7.45
C ALA A 380 -7.58 -15.93 -6.92
N GLU A 381 -8.77 -15.33 -7.09
CA GLU A 381 -10.05 -15.95 -6.73
C GLU A 381 -10.30 -17.26 -7.50
N GLU A 382 -10.00 -17.28 -8.81
CA GLU A 382 -10.06 -18.50 -9.62
C GLU A 382 -9.13 -19.58 -9.06
N THR A 383 -7.89 -19.25 -8.69
CA THR A 383 -6.95 -20.21 -8.07
C THR A 383 -7.37 -20.66 -6.68
N GLU A 384 -7.96 -19.78 -5.86
CA GLU A 384 -8.46 -20.12 -4.54
C GLU A 384 -9.62 -21.11 -4.63
N SER A 385 -10.54 -20.90 -5.58
CA SER A 385 -11.65 -21.84 -5.84
C SER A 385 -11.15 -23.22 -6.30
N LEU A 386 -10.08 -23.27 -7.10
CA LEU A 386 -9.44 -24.52 -7.51
C LEU A 386 -8.77 -25.24 -6.33
N VAL A 387 -8.11 -24.49 -5.44
CA VAL A 387 -7.51 -25.04 -4.21
C VAL A 387 -8.59 -25.59 -3.28
N GLU A 388 -9.72 -24.89 -3.10
CA GLU A 388 -10.84 -25.36 -2.31
C GLU A 388 -11.45 -26.65 -2.89
N LYS A 389 -11.63 -26.69 -4.22
CA LYS A 389 -12.09 -27.90 -4.92
C LYS A 389 -11.15 -29.09 -4.70
N LEU A 390 -9.83 -28.90 -4.86
CA LEU A 390 -8.84 -29.96 -4.64
C LEU A 390 -8.81 -30.44 -3.18
N LYS A 391 -9.02 -29.53 -2.20
CA LYS A 391 -9.13 -29.90 -0.78
C LYS A 391 -10.35 -30.78 -0.51
N LEU A 392 -11.51 -30.48 -1.13
CA LEU A 392 -12.71 -31.29 -1.02
C LEU A 392 -12.53 -32.69 -1.63
N GLU A 393 -11.90 -32.77 -2.81
CA GLU A 393 -11.58 -34.05 -3.46
C GLU A 393 -10.64 -34.92 -2.58
N LEU A 394 -9.64 -34.31 -1.95
CA LEU A 394 -8.73 -34.99 -1.03
C LEU A 394 -9.48 -35.57 0.18
N GLU A 395 -10.33 -34.77 0.83
CA GLU A 395 -11.09 -35.20 2.00
C GLU A 395 -12.10 -36.30 1.66
N ASN A 396 -12.72 -36.23 0.47
CA ASN A 396 -13.59 -37.30 -0.02
C ASN A 396 -12.82 -38.61 -0.27
N SER A 397 -11.65 -38.55 -0.92
CA SER A 397 -10.81 -39.73 -1.13
C SER A 397 -10.37 -40.38 0.19
N LYS A 398 -10.10 -39.55 1.20
CA LYS A 398 -9.72 -39.99 2.54
C LYS A 398 -10.85 -40.76 3.22
N LYS A 399 -12.09 -40.25 3.13
CA LYS A 399 -13.29 -40.93 3.67
C LYS A 399 -13.55 -42.25 2.94
N GLU A 400 -13.42 -42.27 1.62
CA GLU A 400 -13.62 -43.49 0.82
C GLU A 400 -12.61 -44.59 1.21
N LEU A 401 -11.35 -44.22 1.43
CA LEU A 401 -10.30 -45.12 1.91
C LEU A 401 -10.62 -45.66 3.31
N GLU A 402 -11.10 -44.82 4.22
CA GLU A 402 -11.50 -45.20 5.58
C GLU A 402 -12.70 -46.18 5.59
N THR A 403 -13.68 -45.96 4.71
CA THR A 403 -14.80 -46.91 4.52
C THR A 403 -14.37 -48.25 3.93
N SER A 404 -13.41 -48.25 3.01
CA SER A 404 -12.86 -49.47 2.41
C SER A 404 -12.06 -50.31 3.42
N ILE A 405 -11.31 -49.65 4.32
CA ILE A 405 -10.63 -50.33 5.44
C ILE A 405 -11.66 -50.98 6.37
N SER A 406 -12.74 -50.27 6.70
CA SER A 406 -13.77 -50.75 7.62
C SER A 406 -14.66 -51.86 7.01
N ALA A 407 -14.90 -51.83 5.71
CA ALA A 407 -15.60 -52.91 5.00
C ALA A 407 -14.76 -54.20 4.94
N LYS A 408 -13.43 -54.07 4.80
CA LYS A 408 -12.50 -55.20 4.78
C LYS A 408 -12.38 -55.89 6.14
N THR A 409 -12.55 -55.16 7.26
CA THR A 409 -12.54 -55.74 8.61
C THR A 409 -13.85 -56.43 8.99
N GLN A 410 -14.96 -56.17 8.29
CA GLN A 410 -16.26 -56.85 8.50
C GLN A 410 -16.45 -58.12 7.64
N ALA A 411 -15.69 -58.30 6.56
CA ALA A 411 -15.86 -59.41 5.61
C ALA A 411 -15.03 -60.68 5.97
N GLU A 412 -14.45 -60.76 7.17
CA GLU A 412 -13.70 -61.94 7.63
C GLU A 412 -14.53 -62.78 8.61
N GLY A 413 -15.47 -63.55 8.06
CA GLY A 413 -16.13 -64.67 8.72
C GLY A 413 -16.17 -65.85 7.75
N ASP A 414 -15.61 -66.99 8.18
CA ASP A 414 -15.61 -68.31 7.52
C ASP A 414 -14.50 -68.59 6.49
N SER A 415 -13.31 -68.98 6.98
CA SER A 415 -12.57 -70.13 6.42
C SER A 415 -11.38 -70.48 7.32
N ASN A 416 -11.22 -71.77 7.64
CA ASN A 416 -10.18 -72.34 8.51
C ASN A 416 -8.73 -72.25 7.98
N ASP A 417 -8.46 -71.34 7.05
CA ASP A 417 -7.10 -70.93 6.62
C ASP A 417 -6.63 -69.65 7.35
N LEU A 418 -7.52 -69.05 8.16
CA LEU A 418 -7.31 -67.77 8.85
C LEU A 418 -6.07 -67.74 9.77
N PRO A 419 -5.75 -68.73 10.63
CA PRO A 419 -4.59 -68.60 11.51
C PRO A 419 -3.26 -68.65 10.75
N SER A 420 -3.15 -69.46 9.69
CA SER A 420 -1.95 -69.52 8.85
C SER A 420 -1.84 -68.29 7.96
N ARG A 421 -2.95 -67.78 7.42
CA ARG A 421 -2.95 -66.53 6.64
C ARG A 421 -2.74 -65.30 7.52
N ILE A 422 -3.29 -65.25 8.74
CA ILE A 422 -2.99 -64.21 9.74
C ILE A 422 -1.53 -64.29 10.13
N GLN A 423 -0.96 -65.47 10.38
CA GLN A 423 0.45 -65.60 10.72
C GLN A 423 1.36 -65.17 9.56
N GLN A 424 0.99 -65.53 8.32
CA GLN A 424 1.68 -65.07 7.12
C GLN A 424 1.55 -63.55 6.94
N LEU A 425 0.34 -62.99 7.03
CA LEU A 425 0.08 -61.55 6.94
C LEU A 425 0.71 -60.77 8.10
N THR A 426 0.84 -61.36 9.28
CA THR A 426 1.54 -60.78 10.42
C THR A 426 3.05 -60.78 10.18
N SER A 427 3.60 -61.85 9.59
CA SER A 427 5.00 -61.88 9.16
C SER A 427 5.28 -60.88 8.03
N GLU A 428 4.34 -60.74 7.09
CA GLU A 428 4.42 -59.79 5.98
C GLU A 428 4.27 -58.35 6.49
N ALA A 429 3.34 -58.07 7.42
CA ALA A 429 3.19 -56.77 8.06
C ALA A 429 4.41 -56.40 8.92
N ASN A 430 4.99 -57.37 9.63
CA ASN A 430 6.26 -57.18 10.36
C ASN A 430 7.43 -56.94 9.40
N GLN A 431 7.41 -57.56 8.22
CA GLN A 431 8.39 -57.29 7.17
C GLN A 431 8.20 -55.90 6.56
N TYR A 432 6.97 -55.50 6.20
CA TYR A 432 6.68 -54.17 5.68
C TYR A 432 6.95 -53.07 6.70
N THR A 433 6.72 -53.30 8.00
CA THR A 433 7.09 -52.33 9.04
C THR A 433 8.60 -52.25 9.25
N LYS A 434 9.33 -53.37 9.13
CA LYS A 434 10.79 -53.37 9.14
C LYS A 434 11.36 -52.65 7.92
N GLU A 435 10.84 -52.94 6.73
CA GLU A 435 11.20 -52.26 5.48
C GLU A 435 10.81 -50.78 5.53
N ALA A 436 9.65 -50.41 6.06
CA ALA A 436 9.26 -49.01 6.25
C ALA A 436 10.16 -48.28 7.27
N ASN A 437 10.59 -48.95 8.34
CA ASN A 437 11.54 -48.41 9.31
C ASN A 437 12.96 -48.30 8.72
N GLU A 438 13.40 -49.25 7.91
CA GLU A 438 14.66 -49.19 7.16
C GLU A 438 14.61 -48.08 6.11
N MET A 439 13.49 -47.94 5.39
CA MET A 439 13.26 -46.84 4.46
C MET A 439 13.22 -45.50 5.20
N LYS A 440 12.58 -45.41 6.36
CA LYS A 440 12.59 -44.21 7.21
C LYS A 440 14.01 -43.86 7.67
N LYS A 441 14.80 -44.86 8.07
CA LYS A 441 16.21 -44.67 8.43
C LYS A 441 17.03 -44.22 7.23
N ASN A 442 16.82 -44.80 6.06
CA ASN A 442 17.48 -44.41 4.81
C ASN A 442 17.07 -43.00 4.37
N THR A 443 15.80 -42.60 4.53
CA THR A 443 15.36 -41.23 4.24
C THR A 443 15.96 -40.22 5.21
N GLU A 444 16.12 -40.57 6.48
CA GLU A 444 16.78 -39.70 7.46
C GLU A 444 18.28 -39.58 7.16
N LEU A 445 18.94 -40.68 6.78
CA LEU A 445 20.34 -40.66 6.32
C LEU A 445 20.50 -39.81 5.05
N LEU A 446 19.64 -39.99 4.05
CA LEU A 446 19.65 -39.17 2.83
C LEU A 446 19.38 -37.69 3.11
N LYS A 447 18.56 -37.39 4.11
CA LYS A 447 18.31 -36.02 4.57
C LYS A 447 19.54 -35.42 5.28
N GLN A 448 20.23 -36.20 6.11
CA GLN A 448 21.50 -35.79 6.72
C GLN A 448 22.59 -35.58 5.67
N ASP A 449 22.73 -36.51 4.71
CA ASP A 449 23.67 -36.37 3.60
C ASP A 449 23.35 -35.15 2.73
N ALA A 450 22.07 -34.89 2.44
CA ALA A 450 21.64 -33.68 1.73
C ALA A 450 21.97 -32.40 2.51
N GLN A 451 21.82 -32.41 3.83
CA GLN A 451 22.18 -31.29 4.69
C GLN A 451 23.69 -31.07 4.73
N SER A 452 24.50 -32.12 4.89
CA SER A 452 25.96 -32.02 4.82
C SER A 452 26.44 -31.58 3.44
N ALA A 453 25.80 -32.04 2.36
CA ALA A 453 26.07 -31.55 1.01
C ALA A 453 25.72 -30.06 0.87
N HIS A 454 24.59 -29.61 1.44
CA HIS A 454 24.21 -28.20 1.45
C HIS A 454 25.22 -27.34 2.24
N GLU A 455 25.66 -27.79 3.41
CA GLU A 455 26.71 -27.11 4.19
C GLU A 455 28.04 -27.04 3.43
N ALA A 456 28.45 -28.12 2.76
CA ALA A 456 29.63 -28.13 1.90
C ALA A 456 29.48 -27.16 0.71
N THR A 457 28.30 -27.09 0.07
CA THR A 457 28.05 -26.13 -1.01
C THR A 457 28.15 -24.69 -0.52
N LYS A 458 27.59 -24.38 0.66
CA LYS A 458 27.70 -23.06 1.28
C LYS A 458 29.14 -22.70 1.59
N GLU A 459 29.93 -23.64 2.12
CA GLU A 459 31.36 -23.42 2.37
C GLU A 459 32.12 -23.15 1.05
N THR A 460 31.81 -23.87 -0.02
CA THR A 460 32.42 -23.60 -1.34
C THR A 460 31.97 -22.26 -1.94
N GLU A 461 30.72 -21.84 -1.69
CA GLU A 461 30.21 -20.54 -2.11
C GLU A 461 30.91 -19.40 -1.37
N ASP A 462 31.14 -19.55 -0.06
CA ASP A 462 31.88 -18.58 0.74
C ASP A 462 33.36 -18.53 0.31
N LYS A 463 34.00 -19.67 0.01
CA LYS A 463 35.33 -19.70 -0.60
C LYS A 463 35.37 -19.04 -1.98
N LEU A 464 34.33 -19.20 -2.80
CA LEU A 464 34.20 -18.53 -4.10
C LEU A 464 34.11 -17.00 -3.91
N LYS A 465 33.33 -16.52 -2.94
CA LYS A 465 33.22 -15.09 -2.62
C LYS A 465 34.56 -14.51 -2.18
N ILE A 466 35.35 -15.25 -1.39
CA ILE A 466 36.69 -14.83 -0.99
C ILE A 466 37.61 -14.77 -2.21
N ALA A 467 37.64 -15.81 -3.05
CA ALA A 467 38.45 -15.84 -4.26
C ALA A 467 38.07 -14.72 -5.26
N LEU A 468 36.79 -14.36 -5.35
CA LEU A 468 36.33 -13.23 -6.17
C LEU A 468 36.86 -11.90 -5.63
N LYS A 469 36.84 -11.68 -4.31
CA LYS A 469 37.43 -10.48 -3.69
C LYS A 469 38.94 -10.42 -3.90
N GLU A 470 39.64 -11.53 -3.72
CA GLU A 470 41.08 -11.62 -3.98
C GLU A 470 41.41 -11.35 -5.46
N ALA A 471 40.57 -11.84 -6.40
CA ALA A 471 40.72 -11.57 -7.82
C ALA A 471 40.45 -10.09 -8.17
N GLU A 472 39.47 -9.46 -7.53
CA GLU A 472 39.20 -8.02 -7.66
C GLU A 472 40.37 -7.17 -7.11
N GLU A 473 40.91 -7.55 -5.95
CA GLU A 473 42.10 -6.92 -5.35
C GLU A 473 43.34 -7.09 -6.24
N ALA A 474 43.56 -8.29 -6.78
CA ALA A 474 44.64 -8.55 -7.73
C ALA A 474 44.49 -7.71 -9.02
N LYS A 475 43.26 -7.56 -9.54
CA LYS A 475 42.96 -6.72 -10.70
C LYS A 475 43.12 -5.22 -10.40
N ALA A 476 42.84 -4.79 -9.18
CA ALA A 476 43.12 -3.42 -8.74
C ALA A 476 44.63 -3.17 -8.63
N ALA A 477 45.38 -4.14 -8.08
CA ALA A 477 46.84 -4.10 -8.03
C ALA A 477 47.48 -4.11 -9.44
N GLU A 478 46.92 -4.89 -10.38
CA GLU A 478 47.32 -4.90 -11.79
C GLU A 478 47.13 -3.51 -12.43
N LYS A 479 45.96 -2.88 -12.26
CA LYS A 479 45.72 -1.50 -12.75
C LYS A 479 46.69 -0.49 -12.14
N LEU A 480 46.96 -0.59 -10.83
CA LEU A 480 47.93 0.29 -10.15
C LEU A 480 49.35 0.06 -10.68
N ALA A 481 49.73 -1.18 -10.98
CA ALA A 481 51.01 -1.49 -11.59
C ALA A 481 51.11 -0.93 -13.02
N ASP A 482 50.06 -1.09 -13.83
CA ASP A 482 49.97 -0.52 -15.17
C ASP A 482 50.07 1.01 -15.17
N GLU A 483 49.36 1.69 -14.27
CA GLU A 483 49.46 3.15 -14.09
C GLU A 483 50.87 3.59 -13.65
N LYS A 484 51.51 2.83 -12.76
CA LYS A 484 52.88 3.11 -12.31
C LYS A 484 53.90 2.91 -13.43
N ILE A 485 53.73 1.89 -14.27
CA ILE A 485 54.54 1.65 -15.47
C ILE A 485 54.34 2.78 -16.48
N HIS A 486 53.10 3.24 -16.69
CA HIS A 486 52.79 4.34 -17.61
C HIS A 486 53.35 5.69 -17.13
N ASN A 487 53.31 5.96 -15.81
CA ASN A 487 53.83 7.19 -15.22
C ASN A 487 55.37 7.23 -15.16
N GLN A 488 56.03 6.09 -14.91
CA GLN A 488 57.51 6.01 -14.97
C GLN A 488 58.04 6.14 -16.41
N SER A 489 57.26 5.74 -17.42
CA SER A 489 57.62 5.95 -18.82
C SER A 489 57.51 7.42 -19.27
N ARG A 490 56.82 8.28 -18.50
CA ARG A 490 56.57 9.70 -18.86
C ARG A 490 57.52 10.70 -18.18
N ASN A 491 58.22 10.29 -17.12
CA ASN A 491 59.07 11.19 -16.31
C ASN A 491 60.60 11.13 -16.58
N ASN A 492 61.06 10.34 -17.57
CA ASN A 492 62.49 10.25 -17.91
C ASN A 492 62.85 11.02 -19.20
N LYS A 493 62.45 12.29 -19.28
CA LYS A 493 62.98 13.28 -20.23
C LYS A 493 63.02 14.67 -19.61
N THR A 494 64.01 14.94 -18.75
CA THR A 494 64.67 16.26 -18.63
C THR A 494 65.94 16.14 -17.80
N ASP A 495 66.92 16.94 -18.23
CA ASP A 495 68.35 17.04 -17.92
C ASP A 495 68.83 17.03 -16.46
N ASN A 496 69.98 16.38 -16.29
CA ASN A 496 71.28 16.93 -15.83
C ASN A 496 71.28 18.24 -15.02
N SER A 497 71.94 18.25 -13.85
CA SER A 497 73.22 18.96 -13.63
C SER A 497 73.61 19.06 -12.13
N THR A 498 74.82 18.60 -11.81
CA THR A 498 75.89 19.29 -11.01
C THR A 498 75.80 19.43 -9.49
N ASP A 499 76.87 18.93 -8.83
CA ASP A 499 77.59 19.33 -7.59
C ASP A 499 76.81 19.63 -6.28
N ASP A 500 77.32 19.42 -5.07
CA ASP A 500 78.61 18.98 -4.53
C ASP A 500 78.41 18.61 -3.04
N ASN A 501 79.18 17.63 -2.55
CA ASN A 501 79.73 17.42 -1.20
C ASN A 501 78.91 17.78 0.07
N ASN A 502 78.51 16.77 0.85
CA ASN A 502 79.18 16.49 2.14
C ASN A 502 78.70 15.18 2.80
N ASP A 503 79.64 14.59 3.53
CA ASP A 503 79.57 13.36 4.33
C ASP A 503 78.28 13.16 5.15
N GLU A 504 77.62 12.01 4.96
CA GLU A 504 77.46 10.95 5.97
C GLU A 504 76.46 9.88 5.48
N LYS A 505 76.95 8.64 5.35
CA LYS A 505 76.24 7.39 5.67
C LYS A 505 74.85 7.14 5.04
N HIS A 506 74.83 6.32 3.97
CA HIS A 506 73.84 5.29 3.56
C HIS A 506 73.55 5.28 2.03
N SER A 507 73.68 4.09 1.43
CA SER A 507 73.07 3.57 0.18
C SER A 507 73.74 3.75 -1.21
N SER A 508 74.07 2.58 -1.80
CA SER A 508 73.92 2.09 -3.20
C SER A 508 74.73 2.66 -4.40
N SER A 509 75.11 1.76 -5.32
CA SER A 509 75.23 1.99 -6.78
C SER A 509 74.45 0.85 -7.51
N GLU A 510 73.44 1.06 -8.37
CA GLU A 510 73.38 1.65 -9.74
C GLU A 510 74.07 0.78 -10.81
N SER A 511 73.49 0.40 -11.97
CA SER A 511 72.37 0.96 -12.76
C SER A 511 71.95 -0.04 -13.85
N SER A 512 70.65 -0.15 -14.21
CA SER A 512 70.22 -0.16 -15.62
C SER A 512 68.69 -0.06 -15.72
N ASN A 513 68.23 0.70 -16.73
CA ASN A 513 66.87 0.85 -17.24
C ASN A 513 65.91 -0.30 -16.85
N GLY A 514 64.65 0.02 -16.51
CA GLY A 514 63.56 -0.91 -16.14
C GLY A 514 63.14 -1.96 -17.18
N LYS A 515 64.08 -2.49 -17.96
CA LYS A 515 64.05 -3.80 -18.61
C LYS A 515 64.61 -4.80 -17.61
N ILE A 516 63.74 -5.55 -16.95
CA ILE A 516 64.12 -6.75 -16.21
C ILE A 516 64.74 -7.70 -17.25
N ARG A 517 66.07 -7.86 -17.21
CA ARG A 517 66.79 -8.82 -18.05
C ARG A 517 66.64 -10.20 -17.40
N LEU A 518 65.58 -10.91 -17.78
CA LEU A 518 65.43 -12.33 -17.47
C LEU A 518 66.39 -13.13 -18.36
N SER A 519 67.03 -14.16 -17.80
CA SER A 519 67.74 -15.12 -18.64
C SER A 519 66.74 -15.80 -19.60
N ILE A 520 67.21 -16.29 -20.75
CA ILE A 520 66.34 -17.00 -21.71
C ILE A 520 65.63 -18.17 -21.03
N GLU A 521 66.34 -18.85 -20.12
CA GLU A 521 65.83 -19.96 -19.32
C GLU A 521 64.73 -19.52 -18.35
N GLU A 522 64.89 -18.37 -17.68
CA GLU A 522 63.88 -17.79 -16.79
C GLU A 522 62.63 -17.33 -17.54
N TYR A 523 62.79 -16.71 -18.70
CA TYR A 523 61.67 -16.31 -19.56
C TYR A 523 60.89 -17.53 -20.08
N GLU A 524 61.60 -18.57 -20.54
CA GLU A 524 60.97 -19.81 -20.96
C GLU A 524 60.29 -20.55 -19.80
N ALA A 525 60.90 -20.53 -18.60
CA ALA A 525 60.29 -21.10 -17.40
C ALA A 525 59.00 -20.36 -17.00
N LEU A 526 58.99 -19.03 -17.08
CA LEU A 526 57.80 -18.23 -16.79
C LEU A 526 56.72 -18.43 -17.85
N LYS A 527 57.09 -18.46 -19.14
CA LYS A 527 56.17 -18.77 -20.24
C LYS A 527 55.53 -20.16 -20.07
N ARG A 528 56.32 -21.17 -19.68
CA ARG A 528 55.82 -22.53 -19.42
C ARG A 528 54.88 -22.57 -18.22
N LYS A 529 55.14 -21.79 -17.17
CA LYS A 529 54.23 -21.63 -16.02
C LYS A 529 52.93 -20.95 -16.41
N VAL A 530 52.98 -19.87 -17.18
CA VAL A 530 51.78 -19.17 -17.67
C VAL A 530 50.94 -20.09 -18.54
N GLU A 531 51.57 -20.84 -19.44
CA GLU A 531 50.86 -21.83 -20.28
C GLU A 531 50.28 -22.98 -19.45
N GLY A 532 50.98 -23.42 -18.39
CA GLY A 532 50.47 -24.40 -17.43
C GLY A 532 49.22 -23.91 -16.72
N ILE A 533 49.26 -22.70 -16.17
CA ILE A 533 48.10 -22.08 -15.49
C ILE A 533 46.93 -21.89 -16.47
N LYS A 534 47.20 -21.50 -17.72
CA LYS A 534 46.18 -21.36 -18.75
C LYS A 534 45.53 -22.70 -19.09
N ASN A 535 46.32 -23.75 -19.31
CA ASN A 535 45.79 -25.09 -19.56
C ASN A 535 45.00 -25.62 -18.37
N ASP A 536 45.45 -25.38 -17.14
CA ASP A 536 44.72 -25.76 -15.93
C ASP A 536 43.38 -25.00 -15.81
N ALA A 537 43.35 -23.73 -16.20
CA ALA A 537 42.11 -22.94 -16.27
C ALA A 537 41.17 -23.47 -17.36
N ASP A 538 41.68 -23.76 -18.56
CA ASP A 538 40.91 -24.30 -19.68
C ASP A 538 40.32 -25.68 -19.34
N ILE A 539 41.08 -26.56 -18.66
CA ILE A 539 40.59 -27.86 -18.17
C ILE A 539 39.48 -27.68 -17.13
N LYS A 540 39.63 -26.72 -16.20
CA LYS A 540 38.58 -26.43 -15.20
C LYS A 540 37.30 -25.92 -15.86
N VAL A 541 37.42 -25.00 -16.83
CA VAL A 541 36.28 -24.50 -17.60
C VAL A 541 35.60 -25.63 -18.36
N ALA A 542 36.36 -26.49 -19.05
CA ALA A 542 35.80 -27.64 -19.77
C ALA A 542 35.07 -28.62 -18.84
N THR A 543 35.62 -28.86 -17.64
CA THR A 543 35.00 -29.73 -16.63
C THR A 543 33.68 -29.16 -16.13
N VAL A 544 33.64 -27.85 -15.82
CA VAL A 544 32.42 -27.17 -15.38
C VAL A 544 31.38 -27.15 -16.51
N MET A 545 31.80 -26.90 -17.76
CA MET A 545 30.89 -26.95 -18.91
C MET A 545 30.27 -28.35 -19.09
N ALA A 546 31.04 -29.43 -18.97
CA ALA A 546 30.51 -30.79 -19.06
C ALA A 546 29.49 -31.10 -17.93
N GLN A 547 29.73 -30.59 -16.72
CA GLN A 547 28.78 -30.71 -15.61
C GLN A 547 27.49 -29.94 -15.89
N VAL A 548 27.59 -28.71 -16.41
CA VAL A 548 26.43 -27.89 -16.79
C VAL A 548 25.62 -28.57 -17.90
N GLU A 549 26.27 -29.12 -18.92
CA GLU A 549 25.58 -29.87 -19.99
C GLU A 549 24.84 -31.10 -19.45
N THR A 550 25.44 -31.81 -18.49
CA THR A 550 24.80 -32.96 -17.83
C THR A 550 23.58 -32.53 -17.02
N ILE A 551 23.68 -31.43 -16.27
CA ILE A 551 22.56 -30.87 -15.50
C ILE A 551 21.43 -30.45 -16.44
N ASN A 552 21.75 -29.74 -17.53
CA ASN A 552 20.76 -29.30 -18.52
C ASN A 552 20.06 -30.48 -19.21
N ALA A 553 20.79 -31.56 -19.50
CA ALA A 553 20.21 -32.78 -20.05
C ALA A 553 19.23 -33.45 -19.06
N ASN A 554 19.61 -33.53 -17.78
CA ASN A 554 18.75 -34.07 -16.73
C ASN A 554 17.50 -33.19 -16.50
N GLU A 555 17.66 -31.87 -16.49
CA GLU A 555 16.55 -30.91 -16.38
C GLU A 555 15.56 -31.08 -17.54
N LYS A 556 16.08 -31.19 -18.78
CA LYS A 556 15.25 -31.43 -19.95
C LYS A 556 14.44 -32.73 -19.83
N GLN A 557 15.08 -33.82 -19.41
CA GLN A 557 14.41 -35.10 -19.20
C GLN A 557 13.34 -35.02 -18.09
N ALA A 558 13.61 -34.29 -17.01
CA ALA A 558 12.63 -34.08 -15.94
C ALA A 558 11.42 -33.27 -16.43
N ASN A 559 11.64 -32.23 -17.24
CA ASN A 559 10.58 -31.42 -17.84
C ASN A 559 9.73 -32.24 -18.82
N GLU A 560 10.34 -33.10 -19.65
CA GLU A 560 9.61 -34.01 -20.55
C GLU A 560 8.70 -34.98 -19.76
N LYS A 561 9.19 -35.54 -18.64
CA LYS A 561 8.37 -36.39 -17.76
C LYS A 561 7.22 -35.63 -17.12
N LEU A 562 7.45 -34.39 -16.70
CA LEU A 562 6.42 -33.53 -16.12
C LEU A 562 5.32 -33.22 -17.14
N GLU A 563 5.69 -32.95 -18.40
CA GLU A 563 4.71 -32.71 -19.47
C GLU A 563 3.81 -33.93 -19.73
N VAL A 564 4.39 -35.15 -19.72
CA VAL A 564 3.62 -36.40 -19.86
C VAL A 564 2.63 -36.56 -18.72
N LEU A 565 3.06 -36.38 -17.46
CA LEU A 565 2.19 -36.47 -16.30
C LEU A 565 1.05 -35.43 -16.31
N LEU A 566 1.31 -34.23 -16.83
CA LEU A 566 0.27 -33.21 -16.99
C LEU A 566 -0.78 -33.60 -18.03
N LYS A 567 -0.36 -34.23 -19.14
CA LYS A 567 -1.29 -34.74 -20.15
C LYS A 567 -2.15 -35.87 -19.59
N GLU A 568 -1.53 -36.84 -18.91
CA GLU A 568 -2.26 -37.94 -18.24
C GLU A 568 -3.25 -37.43 -17.19
N LYS A 569 -2.88 -36.39 -16.44
CA LYS A 569 -3.80 -35.74 -15.48
C LYS A 569 -5.03 -35.13 -16.16
N GLU A 570 -4.85 -34.46 -17.31
CA GLU A 570 -5.99 -33.89 -18.04
C GLU A 570 -6.87 -34.98 -18.65
N ASP A 571 -6.28 -36.05 -19.18
CA ASP A 571 -7.04 -37.20 -19.70
C ASP A 571 -7.87 -37.88 -18.60
N ILE A 572 -7.29 -38.09 -17.42
CA ILE A 572 -8.01 -38.61 -16.25
C ILE A 572 -9.15 -37.67 -15.85
N LYS A 573 -8.92 -36.36 -15.87
CA LYS A 573 -9.94 -35.36 -15.52
C LYS A 573 -11.11 -35.35 -16.52
N ILE A 574 -10.84 -35.53 -17.81
CA ILE A 574 -11.89 -35.69 -18.82
C ILE A 574 -12.70 -36.96 -18.55
N ALA A 575 -12.02 -38.08 -18.34
CA ALA A 575 -12.67 -39.36 -18.05
C ALA A 575 -13.53 -39.31 -16.77
N THR A 576 -13.08 -38.64 -15.70
CA THR A 576 -13.87 -38.49 -14.47
C THR A 576 -15.09 -37.58 -14.67
N GLN A 577 -14.97 -36.52 -15.46
CA GLN A 577 -16.11 -35.66 -15.77
C GLN A 577 -17.17 -36.37 -16.62
N GLU A 578 -16.75 -37.22 -17.56
CA GLU A 578 -17.67 -38.07 -18.32
C GLU A 578 -18.37 -39.09 -17.43
N ALA A 579 -17.62 -39.78 -16.56
CA ALA A 579 -18.17 -40.73 -15.60
C ALA A 579 -19.20 -40.06 -14.65
N LEU A 580 -18.91 -38.85 -14.15
CA LEU A 580 -19.84 -38.08 -13.33
C LEU A 580 -21.15 -37.78 -14.07
N LYS A 581 -21.08 -37.29 -15.31
CA LYS A 581 -22.29 -37.05 -16.12
C LYS A 581 -23.11 -38.32 -16.32
N THR A 582 -22.46 -39.45 -16.59
CA THR A 582 -23.19 -40.73 -16.73
C THR A 582 -23.86 -41.17 -15.44
N THR A 583 -23.24 -40.89 -14.29
CA THR A 583 -23.80 -41.20 -12.97
C THR A 583 -24.98 -40.30 -12.64
N GLU A 584 -24.88 -38.98 -12.89
CA GLU A 584 -25.98 -38.03 -12.73
C GLU A 584 -27.18 -38.39 -13.61
N MET A 585 -26.92 -38.79 -14.87
CA MET A 585 -27.98 -39.27 -15.76
C MET A 585 -28.65 -40.55 -15.25
N ALA A 586 -27.88 -41.49 -14.69
CA ALA A 586 -28.42 -42.71 -14.10
C ALA A 586 -29.24 -42.44 -12.83
N GLU A 587 -28.80 -41.49 -11.98
CA GLU A 587 -29.53 -41.08 -10.79
C GLU A 587 -30.84 -40.36 -11.13
N ALA A 588 -30.81 -39.45 -12.12
CA ALA A 588 -32.02 -38.81 -12.63
C ALA A 588 -33.01 -39.84 -13.19
N ALA A 589 -32.53 -40.82 -13.96
CA ALA A 589 -33.36 -41.92 -14.46
C ALA A 589 -33.95 -42.76 -13.30
N LYS A 590 -33.14 -43.05 -12.27
CA LYS A 590 -33.59 -43.77 -11.07
C LYS A 590 -34.71 -43.01 -10.34
N LEU A 591 -34.56 -41.70 -10.14
CA LEU A 591 -35.59 -40.87 -9.48
C LEU A 591 -36.92 -40.85 -10.25
N VAL A 592 -36.86 -40.83 -11.59
CA VAL A 592 -38.07 -40.94 -12.42
C VAL A 592 -38.78 -42.27 -12.18
N VAL A 593 -38.05 -43.39 -12.20
CA VAL A 593 -38.61 -44.72 -11.96
C VAL A 593 -39.16 -44.85 -10.53
N GLU A 594 -38.45 -44.35 -9.52
CA GLU A 594 -38.93 -44.35 -8.13
C GLU A 594 -40.20 -43.50 -7.95
N GLY A 595 -40.27 -42.33 -8.61
CA GLY A 595 -41.45 -41.47 -8.60
C GLY A 595 -42.66 -42.12 -9.27
N GLU A 596 -42.46 -42.87 -10.36
CA GLU A 596 -43.53 -43.68 -10.96
C GLU A 596 -43.96 -44.81 -10.02
N LEU A 597 -43.02 -45.56 -9.44
CA LEU A 597 -43.33 -46.64 -8.49
C LEU A 597 -44.10 -46.14 -7.27
N GLN A 598 -43.80 -44.95 -6.75
CA GLN A 598 -44.56 -44.35 -5.66
C GLN A 598 -46.01 -44.04 -6.07
N LYS A 599 -46.23 -43.50 -7.27
CA LYS A 599 -47.59 -43.26 -7.80
C LYS A 599 -48.36 -44.56 -7.97
N TRP A 600 -47.70 -45.62 -8.45
CA TRP A 600 -48.30 -46.95 -8.54
C TRP A 600 -48.75 -47.48 -7.17
N ARG A 601 -47.91 -47.37 -6.13
CA ARG A 601 -48.29 -47.78 -4.76
C ARG A 601 -49.46 -46.98 -4.19
N ILE A 602 -49.52 -45.68 -4.46
CA ILE A 602 -50.64 -44.83 -3.99
C ILE A 602 -51.94 -45.25 -4.69
N LYS A 603 -51.91 -45.48 -6.00
CA LYS A 603 -53.09 -45.94 -6.76
C LYS A 603 -53.57 -47.31 -6.30
N GLU A 604 -52.66 -48.22 -5.99
CA GLU A 604 -52.97 -49.54 -5.42
C GLU A 604 -53.66 -49.41 -4.04
N GLN A 605 -53.18 -48.51 -3.17
CA GLN A 605 -53.84 -48.23 -1.89
C GLN A 605 -55.21 -47.56 -2.04
N GLU A 606 -55.37 -46.63 -2.99
CA GLU A 606 -56.67 -45.99 -3.28
C GLU A 606 -57.68 -47.00 -3.86
N GLU A 607 -57.25 -47.93 -4.70
CA GLU A 607 -58.09 -49.01 -5.21
C GLU A 607 -58.50 -50.01 -4.11
N GLU A 608 -57.59 -50.36 -3.20
CA GLU A 608 -57.90 -51.18 -2.01
C GLU A 608 -58.90 -50.48 -1.06
N GLU A 609 -58.80 -49.17 -0.85
CA GLU A 609 -59.76 -48.41 -0.01
C GLU A 609 -61.15 -48.32 -0.65
N VAL A 610 -61.25 -48.23 -1.99
CA VAL A 610 -62.53 -48.24 -2.71
C VAL A 610 -63.19 -49.61 -2.67
N GLU A 611 -62.43 -50.70 -2.75
CA GLU A 611 -62.96 -52.08 -2.67
C GLU A 611 -63.48 -52.44 -1.26
N ILE A 612 -62.87 -51.87 -0.21
CA ILE A 612 -63.36 -51.97 1.17
C ILE A 612 -64.63 -51.11 1.38
N GLY A 613 -64.75 -49.97 0.69
CA GLY A 613 -65.92 -49.09 0.72
C GLY A 613 -67.17 -49.69 0.05
N GLU A 614 -67.01 -50.39 -1.08
CA GLU A 614 -68.12 -51.07 -1.76
C GLU A 614 -68.60 -52.33 -1.02
N SER A 615 -67.73 -52.98 -0.24
CA SER A 615 -68.09 -54.11 0.63
C SER A 615 -68.94 -53.70 1.85
N SER A 616 -68.93 -52.42 2.23
CA SER A 616 -69.64 -51.90 3.42
C SER A 616 -71.03 -51.32 3.10
N ASN A 617 -71.35 -51.07 1.83
CA ASN A 617 -72.58 -50.35 1.43
C ASN A 617 -73.66 -51.24 0.80
N GLY A 618 -73.60 -52.55 0.99
CA GLY A 618 -74.57 -53.52 0.48
C GLY A 618 -75.30 -54.29 1.59
N ASN A 619 -75.85 -53.62 2.60
CA ASN A 619 -76.82 -54.27 3.50
C ASN A 619 -77.71 -53.29 4.29
N VAL A 620 -78.46 -52.42 3.61
CA VAL A 620 -79.70 -51.82 4.16
C VAL A 620 -80.69 -51.61 3.00
N GLU A 621 -81.96 -51.98 3.24
CA GLU A 621 -83.15 -51.99 2.35
C GLU A 621 -83.33 -53.32 1.57
N GLU A 622 -84.45 -54.06 1.65
CA GLU A 622 -85.77 -53.87 2.25
C GLU A 622 -86.50 -55.26 2.30
N THR A 623 -87.35 -55.45 3.31
CA THR A 623 -88.57 -56.31 3.39
C THR A 623 -88.64 -57.71 2.78
#